data_AF-A0A967HJ99-F1
#
_entry.id   AF-A0A967HJ99-F1
#
_cell.length_a   1.000
_cell.length_b   1.000
_cell.length_c   1.000
_cell.angle_alpha   90.00
_cell.angle_beta   90.00
_cell.angle_gamma   90.00
#
_symmetry.space_group_name_H-M   'P 1'
#
loop_
_entity.id
_entity.type
_entity.pdbx_description
1 polymer ?
#
loop_
_entity_poly.entity_id
_entity_poly.type
_entity_poly.pdbx_seq_one_letter_code
_entity_poly.pdbx_strand_id
1 'polypeptide(L)' 'TRRIDVGYGGVELEYVHDAFRLVHWSAMLHLGAGAVSYRDDAGGMDLGDGDAFFIAEPGAAVVLNVTEFFRL' A
#
# COMPACT_ATOMS: atom_id res chain seq x y z
N THR A 1 0.58 5.75 31.32
CA THR A 1 1.54 5.79 30.21
C THR A 1 0.78 5.72 28.90
N ARG A 2 0.63 6.83 28.18
CA ARG A 2 -0.07 6.83 26.87
C ARG A 2 0.69 5.95 25.87
N ARG A 3 -0.03 5.11 25.13
CA ARG A 3 0.50 4.28 24.02
C ARG A 3 -0.01 4.80 22.69
N ILE A 4 0.77 4.64 21.64
CA ILE A 4 0.37 4.97 20.27
C ILE A 4 -0.31 3.74 19.68
N ASP A 5 -1.48 3.93 19.07
CA ASP A 5 -2.22 2.94 18.28
C ASP A 5 -2.31 3.44 16.82
N VAL A 6 -1.99 2.58 15.86
CA VAL A 6 -1.99 2.93 14.44
C VAL A 6 -2.78 1.87 13.67
N GLY A 7 -3.81 2.32 12.98
CA GLY A 7 -4.54 1.54 11.99
C GLY A 7 -4.14 1.95 10.59
N TYR A 8 -3.85 0.98 9.73
CA TYR A 8 -3.54 1.21 8.31
C TYR A 8 -4.25 0.16 7.45
N GLY A 9 -4.84 0.60 6.35
CA GLY A 9 -5.43 -0.27 5.34
C GLY A 9 -5.30 0.36 3.96
N GLY A 10 -5.31 -0.47 2.93
CA GLY A 10 -5.18 0.02 1.56
C GLY A 10 -5.50 -1.04 0.52
N VAL A 11 -5.47 -0.61 -0.74
CA VAL A 11 -5.62 -1.46 -1.91
C VAL A 11 -4.50 -1.20 -2.90
N GLU A 12 -4.02 -2.28 -3.51
CA GLU A 12 -3.02 -2.23 -4.56
C GLU A 12 -3.69 -2.56 -5.89
N LEU A 13 -3.47 -1.72 -6.89
CA LEU A 13 -3.94 -1.89 -8.26
C LEU A 13 -2.74 -2.01 -9.17
N GLU A 14 -2.73 -3.04 -10.02
CA GLU A 14 -1.72 -3.20 -11.05
C GLU A 14 -2.38 -3.42 -12.42
N TYR A 15 -1.91 -2.68 -13.41
CA TYR A 15 -2.21 -2.88 -14.81
C TYR A 15 -0.94 -3.33 -15.53
N VAL A 16 -0.95 -4.54 -16.08
CA VAL A 16 0.15 -5.08 -16.88
C VAL A 16 -0.23 -5.02 -18.36
N HIS A 17 0.58 -4.31 -19.15
CA HIS A 17 0.42 -4.24 -20.59
C HIS A 17 1.32 -5.24 -21.29
N ASP A 18 0.77 -6.01 -22.24
CA ASP A 18 1.53 -6.96 -23.07
C ASP A 18 2.35 -8.00 -22.28
N ALA A 19 1.77 -8.57 -21.22
CA ALA A 19 2.41 -9.53 -20.30
C ALA A 19 3.13 -10.74 -20.96
N PHE A 20 2.80 -11.06 -22.22
CA PHE A 20 3.39 -12.17 -22.98
C PHE A 20 4.51 -11.76 -23.96
N ARG A 21 4.87 -10.48 -24.04
CA ARG A 21 5.94 -10.02 -24.93
C ARG A 21 7.30 -10.05 -24.24
N LEU A 22 8.37 -10.04 -25.06
CA LEU A 22 9.76 -9.96 -24.59
C LEU A 22 9.96 -8.76 -23.66
N VAL A 23 9.39 -7.61 -24.01
CA VAL A 23 9.35 -6.42 -23.17
C VAL A 23 7.89 -6.13 -22.85
N HIS A 24 7.60 -5.96 -21.57
CA HIS A 24 6.30 -5.53 -21.08
C HIS A 24 6.47 -4.47 -20.00
N TRP A 25 5.38 -3.77 -19.68
CA TRP A 25 5.40 -2.77 -18.63
C TRP A 25 4.19 -2.93 -17.74
N SER A 26 4.32 -2.54 -16.48
CA SER A 26 3.20 -2.43 -15.57
C SER A 26 3.12 -1.05 -14.94
N ALA A 27 1.90 -0.60 -14.69
CA ALA A 27 1.60 0.57 -13.90
C ALA A 27 0.92 0.11 -12.62
N MET A 28 1.36 0.67 -11.50
CA MET A 28 0.97 0.29 -10.16
C MET A 28 0.38 1.53 -9.48
N LEU A 29 -0.64 1.34 -8.66
CA LEU A 29 -1.17 2.37 -7.80
C LEU A 29 -1.54 1.76 -6.46
N HIS A 30 -0.84 2.20 -5.41
CA HIS A 30 -1.22 1.91 -4.04
C HIS A 30 -2.07 3.05 -3.49
N LEU A 31 -3.23 2.73 -2.93
CA LEU A 31 -4.09 3.70 -2.23
C LEU A 31 -4.26 3.22 -0.79
N GLY A 32 -3.67 3.96 0.15
CA GLY A 32 -3.70 3.68 1.57
C GLY A 32 -4.43 4.76 2.36
N ALA A 33 -5.12 4.34 3.42
CA ALA A 33 -5.68 5.23 4.41
C ALA A 33 -5.43 4.66 5.81
N GLY A 34 -5.16 5.55 6.76
CA GLY A 34 -4.90 5.13 8.13
C GLY A 34 -5.22 6.22 9.13
N ALA A 35 -5.10 5.86 10.40
CA ALA A 35 -5.23 6.78 11.50
C ALA A 35 -4.25 6.41 12.61
N VAL A 36 -3.70 7.43 13.26
CA VAL A 36 -2.92 7.30 14.50
C VAL A 36 -3.73 7.89 15.65
N SER A 37 -3.75 7.21 16.79
CA SER A 37 -4.43 7.70 18.00
C SER A 37 -3.63 7.33 19.26
N TYR A 38 -3.91 8.01 20.37
CA TYR A 38 -3.37 7.64 21.67
C TYR A 38 -4.36 6.76 22.43
N ARG A 39 -3.87 5.63 22.97
CA ARG A 39 -4.62 4.78 23.89
C ARG A 39 -4.11 5.01 25.32
N ASP A 40 -5.03 5.31 26.23
CA ASP A 40 -4.74 5.37 27.66
C ASP A 40 -4.85 3.97 28.31
N ASP A 41 -4.07 3.76 29.38
CA ASP A 41 -3.95 2.46 30.07
C ASP A 41 -5.29 1.96 30.67
N ALA A 42 -6.29 2.84 30.78
CA ALA A 42 -7.66 2.49 31.21
C ALA A 42 -8.48 1.76 30.13
N GLY A 43 -7.92 1.52 28.93
CA GLY A 43 -8.54 0.72 27.87
C GLY A 43 -9.56 1.48 27.00
N GLY A 44 -9.81 2.76 27.27
CA GLY A 44 -10.61 3.63 26.41
C GLY A 44 -9.84 4.04 25.16
N MET A 45 -10.48 3.93 23.98
CA MET A 45 -10.03 4.65 22.78
C MET A 45 -10.36 6.13 22.98
N ASP A 46 -9.34 6.99 22.99
CA ASP A 46 -9.52 8.44 23.00
C ASP A 46 -9.89 8.89 21.57
N LEU A 47 -11.19 8.90 21.27
CA LEU A 47 -11.72 9.18 19.93
C LEU A 47 -11.48 10.64 19.46
N GLY A 48 -10.93 11.50 20.31
CA GLY A 48 -10.69 12.92 20.02
C GLY A 48 -9.25 13.32 19.73
N ASP A 49 -8.27 12.44 19.96
CA ASP A 49 -6.82 12.78 19.95
C ASP A 49 -6.06 11.99 18.87
N GLY A 50 -6.67 11.82 17.68
CA GLY A 50 -6.11 11.04 16.58
C GLY A 50 -6.14 11.74 15.22
N ASP A 51 -5.08 11.53 14.44
CA ASP A 51 -4.90 12.09 13.10
C ASP A 51 -5.14 11.01 12.03
N ALA A 52 -5.97 11.33 11.04
CA ALA A 52 -6.16 10.51 9.85
C ALA A 52 -5.18 10.92 8.75
N PHE A 53 -4.69 9.94 7.98
CA PHE A 53 -3.81 10.17 6.84
C PHE A 53 -4.21 9.32 5.64
N PHE A 54 -3.84 9.82 4.46
CA PHE A 54 -4.06 9.15 3.18
C PHE A 54 -2.74 9.12 2.38
N ILE A 55 -2.50 8.03 1.69
CA ILE A 55 -1.29 7.77 0.91
C ILE A 55 -1.71 7.31 -0.49
N ALA A 56 -1.08 7.89 -1.52
CA ALA A 56 -1.19 7.43 -2.89
C ALA A 56 0.20 7.27 -3.48
N GLU A 57 0.55 6.04 -3.89
CA GLU A 57 1.87 5.71 -4.42
C GLU A 57 1.72 5.18 -5.85
N PRO A 58 1.96 6.03 -6.86
CA PRO A 58 2.05 5.57 -8.23
C PRO A 58 3.40 4.89 -8.47
N GLY A 59 3.38 3.77 -9.19
CA GLY A 59 4.57 3.03 -9.60
C GLY A 59 4.50 2.68 -11.09
N ALA A 60 5.66 2.48 -11.70
CA ALA A 60 5.76 1.92 -13.04
C ALA A 60 6.99 1.03 -13.13
N ALA A 61 6.86 -0.08 -13.85
CA ALA A 61 7.93 -1.03 -14.10
C ALA A 61 8.01 -1.35 -15.59
N VAL A 62 9.23 -1.56 -16.08
CA VAL A 62 9.50 -2.15 -17.41
C VAL A 62 10.25 -3.44 -17.17
N VAL A 63 9.74 -4.54 -17.72
CA VAL A 63 10.23 -5.89 -17.49
C VAL A 63 10.65 -6.50 -18.82
N LEU A 64 11.85 -7.08 -18.82
CA LEU A 64 12.41 -7.85 -19.94
C LEU A 64 12.36 -9.34 -19.58
N ASN A 65 11.57 -10.11 -20.32
CA ASN A 65 11.52 -11.56 -20.20
C ASN A 65 12.79 -12.17 -20.83
N VAL A 66 13.75 -12.61 -20.01
CA VAL A 66 15.02 -13.21 -20.49
C VAL A 66 14.82 -14.65 -21.00
N THR A 67 13.79 -15.35 -20.51
CA THR A 67 13.46 -16.73 -20.88
C THR A 67 11.94 -16.91 -21.01
N GLU A 68 11.46 -17.51 -22.10
CA GLU A 68 10.02 -17.77 -22.33
C GLU A 68 9.42 -18.82 -21.36
N PHE A 69 10.27 -19.54 -20.62
CA PHE A 69 9.90 -20.73 -19.84
C PHE A 69 9.84 -20.53 -18.31
N PHE A 70 10.23 -19.37 -17.79
CA PHE A 70 10.21 -19.12 -16.34
C PHE A 70 9.55 -17.78 -16.04
N ARG A 71 8.43 -17.84 -15.31
CA ARG A 71 7.58 -16.69 -14.99
C ARG A 71 7.56 -16.52 -13.47
N LEU A 72 7.97 -15.34 -12.99
CA LEU A 72 7.77 -14.86 -11.63
C LEU A 72 6.62 -13.86 -11.64
#